data_AF-A0A9E7C3A5-F1
#
_entry.id   AF-A0A9E7C3A5-F1
#
_cell.length_a   1.000
_cell.length_b   1.000
_cell.length_c   1.000
_cell.angle_alpha   90.00
_cell.angle_beta   90.00
_cell.angle_gamma   90.00
#
_symmetry.space_group_name_H-M   'P 1'
#
loop_
_entity.id
_entity.type
_entity.pdbx_description
1 polymer ?
#
loop_
_entity_poly.entity_id
_entity_poly.type
_entity_poly.pdbx_seq_one_letter_code
_entity_poly.pdbx_strand_id
1 'polypeptide(L)'
;MWTNTTERGPSVVPKLSTATGLVYTYVQEPDGLGGQRWSWAGLDARTGATAFKHPAGTGLEANNNYAGIALGPDGTAYLGTIGGPRTLRDGP
;
A
#
# COMPACT_ATOMS: atom_id res chain seq x y z
N MET A 1 15.42 -10.05 -12.03
CA MET A 1 15.35 -9.28 -10.77
C MET A 1 15.14 -7.82 -11.14
N TRP A 2 14.21 -7.12 -10.50
CA TRP A 2 13.90 -5.71 -10.74
C TRP A 2 14.03 -4.90 -9.45
N THR A 3 14.15 -3.58 -9.59
CA THR A 3 14.14 -2.61 -8.48
C THR A 3 13.19 -1.48 -8.81
N ASN A 4 12.34 -1.09 -7.85
CA ASN A 4 11.50 0.11 -7.95
C ASN A 4 12.15 1.22 -7.10
N THR A 5 12.44 2.36 -7.72
CA THR A 5 13.00 3.56 -7.07
C THR A 5 12.01 4.73 -7.01
N THR A 6 10.78 4.50 -7.48
CA THR A 6 9.68 5.47 -7.51
C THR A 6 8.94 5.48 -6.18
N GLU A 7 8.58 4.31 -5.68
CA GLU A 7 7.79 4.17 -4.46
C GLU A 7 8.64 4.06 -3.21
N ARG A 8 8.11 4.61 -2.11
CA ARG A 8 8.75 4.63 -0.80
C ARG A 8 7.93 3.78 0.16
N GLY A 9 8.31 2.52 0.33
CA GLY A 9 7.65 1.59 1.25
C GLY A 9 8.44 1.44 2.56
N PRO A 10 8.20 2.28 3.59
CA PRO A 10 9.09 2.33 4.76
C PRO A 10 8.93 1.16 5.73
N SER A 11 7.77 0.50 5.79
CA SER A 11 7.41 -0.32 6.96
C SER A 11 6.50 -1.52 6.69
N VAL A 12 5.68 -1.51 5.63
CA VAL A 12 4.68 -2.57 5.43
C VAL A 12 5.33 -3.90 5.07
N VAL A 13 4.69 -4.99 5.48
CA VAL A 13 4.96 -6.33 4.92
C VAL A 13 4.07 -6.51 3.68
N PRO A 14 4.61 -6.41 2.45
CA PRO A 14 3.81 -6.47 1.23
C PRO A 14 3.30 -7.88 0.94
N LYS A 15 2.27 -7.99 0.09
CA LYS A 15 1.66 -9.26 -0.31
C LYS A 15 1.55 -9.37 -1.82
N LEU A 16 1.98 -10.50 -2.38
CA LEU A 16 1.76 -10.85 -3.77
C LEU A 16 0.39 -11.51 -3.93
N SER A 17 -0.43 -11.01 -4.86
CA SER A 17 -1.57 -11.73 -5.40
C SER A 17 -1.17 -12.40 -6.72
N THR A 18 -1.27 -13.73 -6.78
CA THR A 18 -1.02 -14.47 -8.02
C THR A 18 -2.18 -14.35 -9.02
N ALA A 19 -3.37 -14.00 -8.56
CA ALA A 19 -4.54 -13.79 -9.42
C ALA A 19 -4.42 -12.50 -10.24
N THR A 20 -3.91 -11.42 -9.65
CA THR A 20 -3.74 -10.13 -10.35
C THR A 20 -2.32 -9.90 -10.85
N GLY A 21 -1.34 -10.67 -10.37
CA GLY A 21 0.07 -10.45 -10.68
C GLY A 21 0.67 -9.21 -10.00
N LEU A 22 0.01 -8.70 -8.95
CA LEU A 22 0.43 -7.48 -8.25
C LEU A 22 0.99 -7.77 -6.86
N VAL A 23 2.07 -7.07 -6.51
CA VAL A 23 2.54 -6.89 -5.14
C VAL A 23 1.80 -5.69 -4.53
N TYR A 24 0.91 -5.95 -3.59
CA TYR A 24 0.23 -4.94 -2.80
C TYR A 24 1.17 -4.45 -1.70
N THR A 25 1.39 -3.15 -1.67
CA THR A 25 2.25 -2.45 -0.72
C THR A 25 1.57 -1.16 -0.25
N TYR A 26 2.25 -0.45 0.65
CA TYR A 26 1.78 0.74 1.32
C TYR A 26 2.95 1.71 1.42
N VAL A 27 2.76 2.88 0.82
CA VAL A 27 3.84 3.83 0.53
C VAL A 27 3.60 5.14 1.25
N GLN A 28 4.70 5.81 1.59
CA GLN A 28 4.69 7.08 2.30
C GLN A 28 5.40 8.15 1.49
N GLU A 29 4.73 9.28 1.29
CA GLU A 29 5.26 10.44 0.60
C GLU A 29 5.19 11.68 1.49
N PRO A 30 6.13 12.63 1.34
CA PRO A 30 5.95 13.97 1.90
C PRO A 30 4.67 14.61 1.32
N ASP A 31 3.85 15.22 2.17
CA ASP A 31 2.61 15.90 1.73
C ASP A 31 2.82 17.36 1.29
N GLY A 32 4.07 17.85 1.31
CA GLY A 32 4.44 19.23 0.98
C GLY A 32 4.25 20.25 2.11
N LEU A 33 3.63 19.84 3.23
CA LEU A 33 3.37 20.67 4.42
C LEU A 33 4.14 20.16 5.66
N GLY A 34 5.14 19.29 5.45
CA GLY A 34 5.91 18.65 6.51
C GLY A 34 5.25 17.41 7.12
N GLY A 35 4.09 17.01 6.61
CA GLY A 35 3.39 15.79 7.01
C GLY A 35 3.67 14.61 6.08
N GLN A 36 3.03 13.49 6.42
CA GLN A 36 3.18 12.21 5.73
C GLN A 36 1.86 11.87 5.05
N ARG A 37 1.86 11.69 3.73
CA ARG A 37 0.75 11.08 2.99
C ARG A 37 1.02 9.60 2.84
N TRP A 38 0.04 8.79 3.20
CA TRP A 38 0.08 7.34 3.04
C TRP A 38 -0.85 6.91 1.92
N SER A 39 -0.40 5.97 1.10
CA SER A 39 -1.17 5.45 -0.03
C SER A 39 -1.01 3.94 -0.16
N TRP A 40 -2.07 3.27 -0.57
CA TRP A 40 -1.96 1.93 -1.15
C TRP A 40 -1.22 2.03 -2.48
N ALA A 41 -0.41 1.02 -2.80
CA ALA A 41 0.17 0.89 -4.13
C ALA A 41 0.18 -0.58 -4.56
N GLY A 42 -0.02 -0.80 -5.85
CA GLY A 42 0.18 -2.10 -6.49
C GLY A 42 1.38 -2.01 -7.42
N LEU A 43 2.34 -2.92 -7.26
CA LEU A 43 3.48 -3.05 -8.17
C LEU A 43 3.28 -4.29 -9.04
N ASP A 44 3.55 -4.18 -10.34
CA ASP A 44 3.61 -5.35 -11.21
C ASP A 44 4.74 -6.29 -10.74
N ALA A 45 4.41 -7.54 -10.44
CA ALA A 45 5.36 -8.47 -9.83
C ALA A 45 6.51 -8.88 -10.75
N ARG A 46 6.35 -8.73 -12.07
CA ARG A 46 7.37 -9.10 -13.06
C ARG A 46 8.35 -7.98 -13.35
N THR A 47 7.88 -6.74 -13.35
CA THR A 47 8.63 -5.56 -13.81
C THR A 47 8.98 -4.60 -12.70
N GLY A 48 8.22 -4.60 -11.61
CA GLY A 48 8.34 -3.65 -10.51
C GLY A 48 7.67 -2.30 -10.75
N ALA A 49 7.02 -2.10 -11.90
CA ALA A 49 6.35 -0.85 -12.22
C ALA A 49 5.14 -0.61 -11.30
N THR A 50 4.89 0.64 -10.90
CA THR A 50 3.68 1.01 -10.17
C THR A 50 2.47 0.88 -11.11
N ALA A 51 1.60 -0.10 -10.84
CA ALA A 51 0.37 -0.31 -11.57
C ALA A 51 -0.75 0.63 -11.10
N PHE A 52 -0.82 0.87 -9.79
CA PHE A 52 -1.74 1.84 -9.21
C PHE A 52 -1.20 2.44 -7.91
N LYS A 53 -1.78 3.57 -7.53
CA LYS A 53 -1.57 4.21 -6.24
C LYS A 53 -2.83 4.94 -5.79
N HIS A 54 -3.27 4.69 -4.57
CA HIS A 54 -4.52 5.22 -4.04
C HIS A 54 -4.30 5.82 -2.64
N PRO A 55 -4.69 7.10 -2.40
CA PRO A 55 -4.56 7.72 -1.09
C PRO A 55 -5.26 6.91 0.02
N ALA A 56 -4.62 6.82 1.18
CA ALA A 56 -5.08 6.06 2.33
C ALA A 56 -5.14 6.90 3.62
N GLY A 57 -4.72 8.16 3.59
CA GLY A 57 -4.78 9.09 4.70
C GLY A 57 -3.46 9.85 4.89
N THR A 58 -3.40 10.67 5.94
CA THR A 58 -2.21 11.45 6.29
C THR A 58 -1.89 11.33 7.79
N GLY A 59 -0.64 11.62 8.13
CA GLY A 59 -0.17 11.72 9.51
C GLY A 59 -0.06 10.37 10.24
N LEU A 60 0.02 10.46 11.57
CA LEU A 60 0.26 9.31 12.44
C LEU A 60 -0.86 8.27 12.34
N GLU A 61 -2.12 8.72 12.26
CA GLU A 61 -3.30 7.85 12.19
C GLU A 61 -3.32 6.94 10.95
N ALA A 62 -2.60 7.29 9.89
CA ALA A 62 -2.50 6.48 8.67
C ALA A 62 -1.25 5.60 8.61
N ASN A 63 -0.34 5.73 9.58
CA ASN A 63 0.86 4.91 9.68
C ASN A 63 0.48 3.48 10.10
N ASN A 64 0.95 2.49 9.34
CA ASN A 64 0.68 1.08 9.61
C ASN A 64 1.51 0.51 10.78
N ASN A 65 2.53 1.22 11.25
CA ASN A 65 3.44 0.81 12.31
C ASN A 65 3.92 -0.65 12.15
N TYR A 66 4.46 -0.96 10.97
CA TYR A 66 4.95 -2.30 10.59
C TYR A 66 3.88 -3.41 10.46
N ALA A 67 2.59 -3.08 10.53
CA ALA A 67 1.53 -4.05 10.23
C ALA A 67 1.61 -4.52 8.77
N GLY A 68 1.27 -5.80 8.56
CA GLY A 68 1.19 -6.40 7.23
C GLY A 68 -0.18 -6.22 6.57
N ILE A 69 -0.21 -6.33 5.24
CA ILE A 69 -1.45 -6.39 4.47
C ILE A 69 -2.03 -7.81 4.52
N ALA A 70 -3.35 -7.92 4.58
CA ALA A 70 -4.09 -9.16 4.30
C ALA A 70 -4.97 -8.97 3.06
N LEU A 71 -5.02 -9.97 2.18
CA LEU A 71 -5.90 -9.99 1.01
C LEU A 71 -7.04 -10.99 1.28
N GLY A 72 -8.27 -10.50 1.29
CA GLY A 72 -9.47 -11.31 1.42
C GLY A 72 -9.82 -12.06 0.13
N PRO A 73 -10.60 -13.16 0.23
CA PRO A 73 -11.05 -13.91 -0.94
C PRO A 73 -12.02 -13.13 -1.82
N ASP A 74 -12.60 -12.04 -1.31
CA ASP A 74 -13.45 -11.09 -2.01
C ASP A 74 -12.67 -10.00 -2.77
N GLY A 75 -11.34 -10.04 -2.75
CA GLY A 75 -10.47 -9.04 -3.35
C GLY A 75 -10.21 -7.82 -2.47
N THR A 76 -10.78 -7.75 -1.26
CA THR A 76 -10.53 -6.64 -0.34
C THR A 76 -9.14 -6.75 0.29
N ALA A 77 -8.34 -5.69 0.22
CA ALA A 77 -7.10 -5.58 0.99
C ALA A 77 -7.37 -4.89 2.33
N TYR A 78 -6.82 -5.45 3.41
CA TYR A 78 -6.95 -4.95 4.78
C TYR A 78 -5.58 -4.58 5.35
N LEU A 79 -5.53 -3.49 6.10
CA LEU A 79 -4.32 -3.04 6.79
C LEU A 79 -4.67 -2.41 8.13
N GLY A 80 -3.99 -2.83 9.19
CA GLY A 80 -4.03 -2.13 10.48
C GLY A 80 -3.21 -0.84 10.41
N THR A 81 -3.78 0.26 10.90
CA THR A 81 -3.07 1.52 11.12
C THR A 81 -3.28 2.00 12.55
N ILE A 82 -2.48 2.96 13.01
CA ILE A 82 -2.62 3.54 14.36
C ILE A 82 -4.06 4.04 14.60
N GLY A 83 -4.68 4.66 13.59
CA GLY A 83 -6.06 5.15 13.65
C GLY A 83 -7.13 4.10 13.39
N GLY A 84 -6.77 2.83 13.34
CA GLY A 84 -7.67 1.71 13.10
C GLY A 84 -7.52 1.06 11.73
N PRO A 85 -8.31 0.01 11.43
CA PRO A 85 -8.23 -0.71 10.17
C PRO A 85 -8.61 0.15 8.97
N ARG A 86 -7.92 -0.05 7.85
CA ARG A 86 -8.22 0.54 6.54
C ARG A 86 -8.40 -0.56 5.52
N THR A 87 -9.27 -0.30 4.53
CA THR A 87 -9.55 -1.24 3.44
C THR A 87 -9.36 -0.59 2.07
N LEU A 88 -8.85 -1.37 1.12
CA LEU A 88 -8.89 -1.05 -0.30
C LEU A 88 -9.71 -2.14 -1.01
N ARG A 89 -10.67 -1.72 -1.82
CA ARG A 89 -11.47 -2.59 -2.69
C ARG A 89 -11.81 -1.82 -3.96
N ASP A 90 -12.09 -2.56 -5.03
CA ASP A 90 -12.60 -1.95 -6.25
C ASP A 90 -13.97 -1.31 -5.98
N GLY A 91 -14.31 -0.28 -6.76
CA GLY A 91 -15.64 0.33 -6.72
C GLY A 91 -16.71 -0.64 -7.25
N PRO A 92 -18.01 -0.33 -7.05
CA PRO A 92 -19.07 -0.96 -7.83
C PRO A 92 -18.88 -0.75 -9.34
#